data_AF-A0A8T0BLK0-F1
#
_entry.id   AF-A0A8T0BLK0-F1
#
_cell.length_a   1.000
_cell.length_b   1.000
_cell.length_c   1.000
_cell.angle_alpha   90.00
_cell.angle_beta   90.00
_cell.angle_gamma   90.00
#
_symmetry.space_group_name_H-M   'P 1'
#
loop_
_entity.id
_entity.type
_entity.pdbx_description
1 polymer ?
#
loop_
_entity_poly.entity_id
_entity_poly.type
_entity_poly.pdbx_seq_one_letter_code
_entity_poly.pdbx_strand_id
1 'polypeptide(L)'
;MLHLGEHRVFVDEGTEQRIRPEKVITHPKYNDRTYDNDFMLIKLSQPAVFNQYVQPIPLASSCVAAGEECLVSGWGNQINTGVIYASVLQCLNVPVLSEAKCRAS
;
A
#
# COMPACT_ATOMS: atom_id res chain seq x y z
N MET A 1 -5.32 -12.64 -7.02
CA MET A 1 -6.42 -12.55 -6.04
C MET A 1 -6.06 -11.43 -5.08
N LEU A 2 -7.01 -10.60 -4.68
CA LEU A 2 -6.78 -9.51 -3.72
C LEU A 2 -7.14 -10.03 -2.33
N HIS A 3 -6.28 -9.76 -1.35
CA HIS A 3 -6.48 -10.13 0.04
C HIS A 3 -6.67 -8.86 0.86
N LEU A 4 -7.75 -8.79 1.65
CA LEU A 4 -8.04 -7.72 2.60
C LEU A 4 -8.09 -8.33 4.00
N GLY A 5 -7.75 -7.57 5.05
CA GLY A 5 -7.77 -8.07 6.43
C GLY A 5 -6.69 -9.12 6.74
N GLU A 6 -5.60 -9.08 5.97
CA GLU A 6 -4.42 -9.97 6.08
C GLU A 6 -3.45 -9.43 7.14
N HIS A 7 -2.92 -10.29 8.00
CA HIS A 7 -1.84 -9.96 8.93
C HIS A 7 -0.65 -10.92 8.81
N ARG A 8 -0.91 -12.22 8.66
CA ARG A 8 0.10 -13.27 8.46
C ARG A 8 -0.01 -13.93 7.09
N VAL A 9 0.77 -13.47 6.11
CA VAL A 9 0.70 -13.85 4.68
C VAL A 9 0.80 -15.35 4.32
N PHE A 10 1.19 -16.21 5.26
CA PHE A 10 1.29 -17.67 5.05
C PHE A 10 0.31 -18.47 5.91
N VAL A 11 -0.62 -17.81 6.61
CA VAL A 11 -1.59 -18.43 7.51
C VAL A 11 -2.98 -17.89 7.17
N ASP A 12 -4.00 -18.73 7.29
CA ASP A 12 -5.39 -18.29 7.20
C ASP A 12 -5.87 -18.00 8.63
N GLU A 13 -6.04 -16.73 8.97
CA GLU A 13 -6.43 -16.27 10.30
C GLU A 13 -7.96 -16.16 10.46
N GLY A 14 -8.71 -16.31 9.36
CA GLY A 14 -10.16 -16.21 9.31
C GLY A 14 -10.69 -14.77 9.26
N THR A 15 -9.80 -13.79 9.20
CA THR A 15 -10.12 -12.36 9.06
C THR A 15 -10.10 -11.90 7.60
N GLU A 16 -9.50 -12.71 6.72
CA GLU A 16 -9.16 -12.37 5.36
C GLU A 16 -10.37 -12.44 4.43
N GLN A 17 -10.47 -11.45 3.54
CA GLN A 17 -11.38 -11.49 2.41
C GLN A 17 -10.59 -11.61 1.11
N ARG A 18 -10.84 -12.71 0.39
CA ARG A 18 -10.20 -13.02 -0.89
C ARG A 18 -11.15 -12.69 -2.03
N ILE A 19 -10.87 -11.61 -2.75
CA ILE A 19 -11.75 -11.08 -3.80
C ILE A 19 -10.99 -11.00 -5.12
N ARG A 20 -11.62 -11.39 -6.24
CA ARG A 20 -11.00 -11.25 -7.56
C ARG A 20 -11.11 -9.81 -8.05
N PRO A 21 -10.13 -9.30 -8.81
CA PRO A 21 -10.31 -8.06 -9.54
C PRO A 21 -11.35 -8.26 -10.65
N GLU A 22 -12.29 -7.34 -10.79
CA GLU A 22 -13.17 -7.22 -11.96
C GLU A 22 -12.47 -6.43 -13.08
N LYS A 23 -11.79 -5.35 -12.71
CA LYS A 23 -11.13 -4.44 -13.65
C LYS A 23 -9.90 -3.82 -13.01
N VAL A 24 -8.85 -3.67 -13.82
CA VAL A 24 -7.67 -2.84 -13.51
C VAL A 24 -7.75 -1.60 -14.39
N ILE A 25 -7.64 -0.42 -13.78
CA ILE A 25 -7.81 0.87 -14.43
C ILE A 25 -6.53 1.67 -14.19
N THR A 26 -5.60 1.59 -15.15
CA THR A 26 -4.35 2.36 -15.13
C THR A 26 -4.62 3.84 -15.33
N HIS A 27 -3.83 4.70 -14.69
CA HIS A 27 -3.92 6.13 -14.96
C HIS A 27 -3.65 6.43 -16.44
N PRO A 28 -4.51 7.18 -17.15
CA PRO A 28 -4.39 7.37 -18.60
C PRO A 28 -3.13 8.13 -19.04
N LYS A 29 -2.44 8.79 -18.10
CA LYS A 29 -1.17 9.50 -18.32
C LYS A 29 0.03 8.83 -17.62
N TYR A 30 -0.10 7.57 -17.21
CA TYR A 30 1.06 6.83 -16.69
C TYR A 30 2.18 6.81 -17.72
N ASN A 31 3.40 7.09 -17.29
CA ASN A 31 4.60 7.07 -18.12
C ASN A 31 5.61 6.07 -17.53
N ASP A 32 5.90 5.00 -18.28
CA ASP A 32 6.79 3.91 -17.86
C ASP A 32 8.27 4.31 -17.84
N ARG A 33 8.65 5.44 -18.46
CA ARG A 33 10.02 5.95 -18.46
C ARG A 33 10.31 6.90 -17.31
N THR A 34 9.34 7.74 -16.95
CA THR A 34 9.50 8.74 -15.87
C THR A 34 8.84 8.33 -14.56
N TYR A 35 7.98 7.30 -14.59
CA TYR A 35 7.08 6.92 -13.51
C TYR A 35 6.07 8.01 -13.13
N ASP A 36 5.85 9.01 -13.99
CA ASP A 36 4.83 10.01 -13.74
C ASP A 36 3.44 9.38 -13.73
N ASN A 37 2.64 9.77 -12.74
CA ASN A 37 1.30 9.23 -12.49
C ASN A 37 1.27 7.71 -12.24
N ASP A 38 2.23 7.18 -11.48
CA ASP A 38 2.28 5.79 -11.05
C ASP A 38 1.22 5.48 -9.97
N PHE A 39 -0.04 5.43 -10.39
CA PHE A 39 -1.15 4.91 -9.60
C PHE A 39 -2.22 4.29 -10.50
N MET A 40 -3.04 3.42 -9.93
CA MET A 40 -4.15 2.77 -10.63
C MET A 40 -5.29 2.46 -9.67
N LEU A 41 -6.48 2.22 -10.23
CA LEU A 41 -7.63 1.73 -9.48
C LEU A 41 -7.90 0.27 -9.83
N ILE A 42 -8.27 -0.52 -8.83
CA ILE A 42 -8.73 -1.90 -9.02
C ILE A 42 -10.19 -1.98 -8.56
N LYS A 43 -11.09 -2.32 -9.49
CA LYS A 43 -12.49 -2.60 -9.16
C LYS A 43 -12.60 -4.05 -8.68
N LEU A 44 -13.14 -4.26 -7.49
CA LEU A 44 -13.41 -5.59 -6.94
C LEU A 44 -14.59 -6.26 -7.66
N SER A 45 -14.54 -7.58 -7.89
CA SER A 45 -15.64 -8.35 -8.50
C SER A 45 -16.90 -8.42 -7.65
N GLN A 46 -16.78 -8.14 -6.37
CA GLN A 46 -17.87 -8.00 -5.41
C GLN A 46 -17.44 -7.00 -4.31
N PRO A 47 -18.38 -6.30 -3.66
CA PRO A 47 -18.05 -5.42 -2.54
C PRO A 47 -17.33 -6.17 -1.41
N ALA A 48 -16.37 -5.51 -0.76
CA ALA A 48 -15.80 -5.99 0.49
C ALA A 48 -16.78 -5.79 1.64
N VAL A 49 -16.74 -6.68 2.64
CA VAL A 49 -17.54 -6.58 3.87
C VAL A 49 -16.74 -5.82 4.91
N PHE A 50 -17.15 -4.60 5.28
CA PHE A 50 -16.42 -3.84 6.29
C PHE A 50 -16.65 -4.39 7.71
N ASN A 51 -15.58 -4.50 8.48
CA ASN A 51 -15.55 -4.99 9.85
C ASN A 51 -14.29 -4.48 10.57
N GLN A 52 -13.99 -4.97 11.78
CA GLN A 52 -12.81 -4.52 12.54
C GLN A 52 -11.44 -4.79 11.86
N TYR A 53 -11.38 -5.64 10.83
CA TYR A 53 -10.16 -6.00 10.10
C TYR A 53 -10.10 -5.41 8.68
N VAL A 54 -11.25 -5.03 8.11
CA VAL A 54 -11.35 -4.45 6.77
C VAL A 54 -12.09 -3.12 6.85
N GLN A 55 -11.36 -2.03 6.65
CA GLN A 55 -11.87 -0.66 6.63
C GLN A 55 -11.24 0.13 5.47
N PRO A 56 -11.95 1.11 4.89
CA PRO A 56 -11.37 2.03 3.93
C PRO A 56 -10.45 3.05 4.61
N ILE A 57 -9.48 3.58 3.86
CA ILE A 57 -8.68 4.74 4.26
C ILE A 57 -9.25 6.01 3.60
N PRO A 58 -9.33 7.16 4.29
CA PRO A 58 -9.79 8.41 3.68
C PRO A 58 -8.83 8.89 2.59
N LEU A 59 -9.39 9.55 1.56
CA LEU A 59 -8.60 10.23 0.54
C LEU A 59 -8.05 11.55 1.08
N ALA A 60 -6.81 11.86 0.71
CA ALA A 60 -6.19 13.15 1.03
C ALA A 60 -6.90 14.30 0.30
N SER A 61 -7.11 15.42 1.00
CA SER A 61 -7.67 16.67 0.46
C SER A 61 -6.63 17.77 0.25
N SER A 62 -5.43 17.57 0.79
CA SER A 62 -4.30 18.51 0.69
C SER A 62 -2.98 17.75 0.66
N CYS A 63 -1.91 18.42 0.25
CA CYS A 63 -0.56 17.89 0.35
C CYS A 63 -0.11 17.82 1.82
N VAL A 64 0.66 16.80 2.14
CA VAL A 64 1.33 16.64 3.45
C VAL A 64 2.50 17.62 3.58
N ALA A 65 2.73 18.20 4.75
CA ALA A 65 3.87 19.07 4.97
C ALA A 65 5.15 18.28 5.28
N ALA A 66 6.31 18.87 4.96
CA ALA A 66 7.59 18.29 5.33
C ALA A 66 7.73 18.22 6.87
N GLY A 67 8.23 17.09 7.36
CA GLY A 67 8.36 16.78 8.78
C GLY A 67 7.11 16.17 9.43
N GLU A 68 5.98 16.11 8.74
CA GLU A 68 4.84 15.30 9.22
C GLU A 68 5.20 13.81 9.19
N GLU A 69 4.75 13.08 10.22
CA GLU A 69 4.97 11.64 10.34
C GLU A 69 3.93 10.85 9.53
N CYS A 70 4.41 9.94 8.70
CA CYS A 70 3.59 8.99 7.95
C CYS A 70 3.82 7.57 8.48
N LEU A 71 2.73 6.81 8.62
CA LEU A 71 2.81 5.38 8.90
C LEU A 71 2.94 4.61 7.59
N VAL A 72 4.04 3.86 7.43
CA VAL A 72 4.25 2.94 6.31
C VAL A 72 4.17 1.51 6.84
N SER A 73 3.47 0.63 6.11
CA SER A 73 3.32 -0.77 6.50
C SER A 73 3.49 -1.73 5.31
N GLY A 74 3.91 -2.97 5.60
CA GLY A 74 4.03 -4.01 4.58
C GLY A 74 4.74 -5.27 5.06
N TRP A 75 4.82 -6.26 4.16
CA TRP A 75 5.52 -7.55 4.36
C TRP A 75 6.84 -7.63 3.56
N GLY A 76 7.47 -6.48 3.33
CA GLY A 76 8.66 -6.34 2.48
C GLY A 76 9.88 -7.12 2.98
N ASN A 77 10.97 -7.07 2.18
CA ASN A 77 12.24 -7.67 2.54
C ASN A 77 12.80 -7.02 3.82
N GLN A 78 13.17 -7.84 4.80
CA GLN A 78 13.62 -7.41 6.12
C GLN A 78 15.14 -7.22 6.22
N ILE A 79 15.89 -7.63 5.19
CA ILE A 79 17.36 -7.64 5.21
C ILE A 79 17.94 -6.88 4.02
N ASN A 80 19.11 -6.29 4.24
CA ASN A 80 19.81 -5.48 3.22
C ASN A 80 20.60 -6.32 2.21
N THR A 81 20.83 -7.61 2.52
CA THR A 81 21.61 -8.54 1.70
C THR A 81 20.90 -9.88 1.63
N GLY A 82 20.47 -10.31 0.45
CA GLY A 82 19.59 -11.47 0.28
C GLY A 82 18.11 -11.11 0.37
N VAL A 83 17.25 -12.13 0.52
CA VAL A 83 15.78 -11.97 0.54
C VAL A 83 15.19 -12.76 1.71
N ILE A 84 14.59 -12.05 2.68
CA ILE A 84 13.75 -12.60 3.74
C ILE A 84 12.53 -11.69 3.87
N TYR A 85 11.36 -12.18 3.43
CA TYR A 85 10.11 -11.43 3.57
C TYR A 85 9.51 -11.62 4.96
N ALA A 86 8.94 -10.54 5.50
CA ALA A 86 8.25 -10.62 6.77
C ALA A 86 6.99 -11.51 6.64
N SER A 87 6.82 -12.46 7.56
CA SER A 87 5.60 -13.27 7.62
C SER A 87 4.44 -12.57 8.32
N VAL A 88 4.72 -11.54 9.12
CA VAL A 88 3.78 -10.73 9.88
C VAL A 88 3.88 -9.28 9.40
N LEU A 89 2.77 -8.55 9.33
CA LEU A 89 2.75 -7.16 8.88
C LEU A 89 3.69 -6.30 9.74
N GLN A 90 4.59 -5.56 9.09
CA GLN A 90 5.49 -4.61 9.74
C GLN A 90 4.99 -3.18 9.55
N CYS A 91 5.35 -2.30 10.47
CA CYS A 91 4.97 -0.89 10.48
C CYS A 91 6.16 -0.02 10.90
N LEU A 92 6.29 1.16 10.30
CA LEU A 92 7.29 2.16 10.65
C LEU A 92 6.70 3.56 10.47
N ASN A 93 6.97 4.45 11.44
CA ASN A 93 6.72 5.88 11.28
C ASN A 93 7.94 6.52 10.63
N VAL A 94 7.70 7.28 9.56
CA VAL A 94 8.72 8.01 8.82
C VAL A 94 8.31 9.47 8.60
N PRO A 95 9.23 10.43 8.75
CA PRO A 95 8.94 11.82 8.46
C PRO A 95 8.93 12.07 6.94
N VAL A 96 8.04 12.94 6.49
CA VAL A 96 8.05 13.42 5.11
C VAL A 96 9.26 14.33 4.87
N LEU A 97 10.03 14.01 3.84
CA LEU A 97 11.12 14.88 3.37
C LEU A 97 10.58 16.01 2.51
N SER A 98 11.19 17.19 2.61
CA SER A 98 10.93 18.26 1.65
C SER A 98 11.42 17.85 0.27
N GLU A 99 10.78 18.37 -0.78
CA GLU A 99 11.15 18.09 -2.16
C GLU A 99 12.62 18.42 -2.45
N ALA A 100 13.13 19.53 -1.92
CA ALA A 100 14.54 19.92 -2.06
C ALA A 100 15.50 18.89 -1.47
N LYS A 101 15.18 18.29 -0.31
CA LYS A 101 15.99 17.23 0.30
C LYS A 101 15.94 15.93 -0.51
N CYS A 102 14.75 15.57 -0.99
CA CYS A 102 14.55 14.38 -1.83
C CYS A 102 15.35 14.47 -3.13
N ARG A 103 15.33 15.62 -3.82
CA ARG A 103 16.09 15.84 -5.07
C ARG A 103 17.61 15.87 -4.89
N ALA A 104 18.10 16.07 -3.68
CA ALA A 104 19.53 16.10 -3.36
C ALA A 104 20.09 14.75 -2.90
N SER A 105 19.25 13.71 -2.83
CA SER A 105 19.62 12.36 -2.38
C SER A 105 20.15 11.49 -3.52
#